data_AF-A0A8I1TRK8-F1
#
_entry.id   AF-A0A8I1TRK8-F1
#
_cell.length_a   1.000
_cell.length_b   1.000
_cell.length_c   1.000
_cell.angle_alpha   90.00
_cell.angle_beta   90.00
_cell.angle_gamma   90.00
#
_symmetry.space_group_name_H-M   'P 1'
#
loop_
_entity.id
_entity.type
_entity.pdbx_description
1 polymer ?
#
loop_
_entity_poly.entity_id
_entity_poly.type
_entity_poly.pdbx_seq_one_letter_code
_entity_poly.pdbx_strand_id
1 'polypeptide(L)'
;MREGQGVVSQAISKPIADDEAAAPERDIADVARVSGSNRLSIALATYNGERYLGEQLESLLRQTRLPDELVIFDDASTDSTAAIV
;
A
#
# COMPACT_ATOMS: atom_id res chain seq x y z
N MET A 1 4.85 6.24 29.44
CA MET A 1 3.71 6.69 28.59
C MET A 1 4.30 7.64 27.57
N ARG A 2 4.44 7.22 26.29
CA ARG A 2 4.86 8.13 25.22
C ARG A 2 3.76 8.12 24.17
N GLU A 3 2.98 9.18 24.20
CA GLU A 3 2.01 9.54 23.16
C GLU A 3 2.80 9.95 21.91
N GLY A 4 2.45 9.41 20.73
CA GLY A 4 3.09 9.84 19.48
C GLY A 4 3.17 8.83 18.34
N GLN A 5 2.70 7.59 18.48
CA GLN A 5 2.69 6.64 17.36
C GLN A 5 1.48 6.89 16.45
N GLY A 6 1.62 7.84 15.52
CA GLY A 6 0.65 8.08 14.46
C GLY A 6 0.86 7.08 13.33
N VAL A 7 -0.09 6.16 13.13
CA VAL A 7 -0.16 5.36 11.91
C VAL A 7 -0.98 6.18 10.91
N VAL A 8 -0.38 6.58 9.79
CA VAL A 8 -1.14 7.23 8.70
C VAL A 8 -1.42 6.17 7.65
N SER A 9 -2.67 5.75 7.56
CA SER A 9 -3.16 4.88 6.49
C SER A 9 -3.79 5.76 5.42
N GLN A 10 -3.20 5.80 4.22
CA GLN A 10 -3.78 6.47 3.06
C GLN A 10 -4.24 5.41 2.07
N ALA A 11 -5.55 5.19 1.99
CA ALA A 11 -6.15 4.28 1.02
C ALA A 11 -6.27 5.00 -0.34
N ILE A 12 -5.39 4.67 -1.28
CA ILE A 12 -5.54 5.12 -2.68
C ILE A 12 -6.63 4.29 -3.38
N SER A 13 -7.89 4.62 -3.08
CA SER A 13 -9.05 3.84 -3.55
C SER A 13 -9.53 4.31 -4.93
N LYS A 14 -9.41 3.45 -5.95
CA LYS A 14 -10.37 3.43 -7.08
C LYS A 14 -11.38 2.31 -6.79
N PRO A 15 -12.67 2.47 -7.16
CA PRO A 15 -13.70 1.48 -6.83
C PRO A 15 -13.39 0.15 -7.52
N ILE A 16 -13.25 -0.91 -6.71
CA ILE A 16 -13.19 -2.29 -7.17
C ILE A 16 -14.65 -2.74 -7.29
N ALA A 17 -15.11 -3.02 -8.52
CA ALA A 17 -16.40 -3.66 -8.73
C ALA A 17 -16.30 -5.13 -8.30
N ASP A 18 -17.18 -5.56 -7.40
CA ASP A 18 -17.28 -6.96 -6.96
C ASP A 18 -17.82 -7.84 -8.10
N ASP A 19 -17.10 -8.93 -8.42
CA ASP A 19 -17.54 -9.98 -9.35
C ASP A 19 -17.84 -11.27 -8.57
N GLU A 20 -19.02 -11.85 -8.81
CA GLU A 20 -19.68 -12.88 -8.01
C GLU A 20 -19.34 -14.31 -8.51
N ALA A 21 -19.30 -15.26 -7.55
CA ALA A 21 -19.66 -16.69 -7.65
C ALA A 21 -18.59 -17.81 -7.88
N ALA A 22 -18.54 -18.69 -6.87
CA ALA A 22 -18.40 -20.16 -6.83
C ALA A 22 -17.38 -20.92 -7.74
N ALA A 23 -16.50 -21.71 -7.11
CA ALA A 23 -15.54 -22.60 -7.79
C ALA A 23 -15.86 -24.10 -7.60
N PRO A 24 -15.78 -24.93 -8.66
CA PRO A 24 -15.56 -26.37 -8.53
C PRO A 24 -14.19 -26.84 -9.09
N GLU A 25 -13.93 -28.12 -8.85
CA GLU A 25 -12.68 -28.90 -8.77
C GLU A 25 -11.60 -28.72 -9.86
N ARG A 26 -10.34 -28.94 -9.42
CA ARG A 26 -9.07 -28.52 -10.05
C ARG A 26 -8.58 -29.45 -11.15
N ASP A 27 -8.21 -28.86 -12.29
CA ASP A 27 -7.60 -29.52 -13.43
C ASP A 27 -6.39 -28.69 -13.92
N ILE A 28 -5.40 -29.33 -14.54
CA ILE A 28 -4.06 -28.80 -14.90
C ILE A 28 -4.01 -27.55 -15.81
N ALA A 29 -5.16 -26.96 -16.15
CA ALA A 29 -5.32 -25.62 -16.73
C ALA A 29 -5.25 -24.49 -15.67
N ASP A 30 -5.02 -24.82 -14.39
CA ASP A 30 -5.04 -23.94 -13.21
C ASP A 30 -4.11 -22.71 -13.22
N VAL A 31 -3.18 -22.60 -14.18
CA VAL A 31 -2.35 -21.38 -14.32
C VAL A 31 -3.14 -20.18 -14.88
N ALA A 32 -4.31 -20.43 -15.47
CA ALA A 32 -5.13 -19.39 -16.07
C ALA A 32 -6.09 -18.69 -15.09
N ARG A 33 -6.21 -19.16 -13.84
CA ARG A 33 -7.14 -18.61 -12.85
C ARG A 33 -6.54 -18.55 -11.45
N VAL A 34 -5.57 -17.67 -11.24
CA VAL A 34 -5.59 -16.92 -9.96
C VAL A 34 -6.75 -15.92 -10.08
N SER A 35 -7.98 -16.41 -9.86
CA SER A 35 -9.21 -15.60 -9.91
C SER A 35 -9.47 -14.86 -8.60
N GLY A 36 -8.40 -14.48 -7.90
CA GLY A 36 -8.44 -13.49 -6.83
C GLY A 36 -7.96 -12.17 -7.40
N SER A 37 -8.64 -11.07 -7.10
CA SER A 37 -8.07 -9.74 -7.30
C SER A 37 -6.71 -9.72 -6.57
N ASN A 38 -5.62 -9.68 -7.34
CA ASN A 38 -4.27 -9.79 -6.80
C ASN A 38 -3.92 -8.49 -6.06
N ARG A 39 -4.48 -8.27 -4.87
CA ARG A 39 -4.30 -7.03 -4.12
C ARG A 39 -2.83 -6.83 -3.75
N LEU A 40 -2.35 -5.60 -3.92
CA LEU A 40 -0.99 -5.17 -3.60
C LEU A 40 -1.04 -4.09 -2.53
N SER A 41 -0.58 -4.41 -1.33
CA SER A 41 -0.35 -3.43 -0.28
C SER A 41 1.14 -3.12 -0.15
N ILE A 42 1.48 -1.87 0.15
CA ILE A 42 2.83 -1.43 0.51
C ILE A 42 2.81 -0.98 1.98
N ALA A 43 3.71 -1.55 2.78
CA ALA A 43 4.03 -1.04 4.11
C ALA A 43 5.37 -0.31 4.04
N LEU A 44 5.37 0.97 4.40
CA LEU A 44 6.53 1.86 4.36
C LEU A 44 6.86 2.32 5.79
N ALA A 45 7.99 1.88 6.34
CA ALA A 45 8.52 2.46 7.57
C ALA A 45 9.53 3.57 7.24
N THR A 46 9.50 4.67 7.98
CA THR A 46 10.40 5.80 7.76
C THR A 46 10.91 6.37 9.09
N TYR A 47 12.14 6.88 9.08
CA TYR A 47 12.76 7.62 10.19
C TYR A 47 13.71 8.66 9.60
N ASN A 48 13.49 9.92 9.94
CA ASN A 48 14.17 11.08 9.36
C ASN A 48 14.23 11.07 7.82
N GLY A 49 13.07 10.81 7.22
CA GLY A 49 12.86 10.68 5.78
C GLY A 49 12.60 11.99 5.04
N GLU A 50 12.73 13.17 5.67
CA GLU A 50 12.26 14.45 5.09
C GLU A 50 12.82 14.73 3.70
N ARG A 51 14.05 14.29 3.43
CA ARG A 51 14.75 14.50 2.16
C ARG A 51 14.23 13.61 1.03
N TYR A 52 13.69 12.44 1.34
CA TYR A 52 13.46 11.38 0.35
C TYR A 52 11.99 10.99 0.22
N LEU A 53 11.19 11.19 1.26
CA LEU A 53 9.84 10.66 1.32
C LEU A 53 8.95 11.25 0.22
N GLY A 54 9.07 12.54 -0.08
CA GLY A 54 8.35 13.17 -1.19
C GLY A 54 8.66 12.53 -2.55
N GLU A 55 9.94 12.42 -2.90
CA GLU A 55 10.37 11.80 -4.17
C GLU A 55 9.96 10.32 -4.26
N GLN A 56 10.03 9.60 -3.14
CA GLN A 56 9.59 8.20 -3.08
C GLN A 56 8.08 8.07 -3.34
N LEU A 57 7.25 8.91 -2.72
CA LEU A 57 5.80 8.92 -2.95
C LEU A 57 5.48 9.28 -4.40
N GLU A 58 6.16 10.28 -4.97
CA GLU A 58 6.01 10.61 -6.38
C GLU A 58 6.41 9.45 -7.31
N SER A 59 7.47 8.71 -6.96
CA SER A 59 7.91 7.54 -7.72
C SER A 59 6.86 6.42 -7.69
N LEU A 60 6.27 6.15 -6.52
CA LEU A 60 5.17 5.20 -6.37
C LEU A 60 3.95 5.60 -7.23
N LEU A 61 3.61 6.89 -7.26
CA LEU A 61 2.48 7.41 -8.05
C LEU A 61 2.70 7.31 -9.57
N ARG A 62 3.93 7.16 -10.05
CA ARG A 62 4.27 7.01 -11.47
C ARG A 62 4.31 5.55 -11.95
N GLN A 63 4.08 4.58 -11.07
CA GLN A 63 4.10 3.16 -11.46
C GLN A 63 2.92 2.81 -12.38
N THR A 64 3.15 1.88 -13.31
CA THR A 64 2.12 1.38 -14.22
C THR A 64 1.01 0.61 -13.50
N ARG A 65 1.33 0.06 -12.33
CA ARG A 65 0.39 -0.56 -11.40
C ARG A 65 0.57 0.09 -10.03
N LEU A 66 -0.45 0.81 -9.58
CA LEU A 66 -0.49 1.35 -8.23
C LEU A 66 -0.82 0.25 -7.22
N PRO A 67 -0.34 0.35 -5.97
CA PRO A 67 -0.85 -0.50 -4.91
C PRO A 67 -2.31 -0.17 -4.62
N ASP A 68 -3.05 -1.12 -4.08
CA ASP A 68 -4.41 -0.92 -3.57
C ASP A 68 -4.40 -0.21 -2.22
N GLU A 69 -3.28 -0.29 -1.50
CA GLU A 69 -3.10 0.27 -0.16
C GLU A 69 -1.63 0.67 0.08
N LEU A 70 -1.42 1.84 0.68
CA LEU A 70 -0.11 2.27 1.17
C LEU A 70 -0.25 2.69 2.64
N VAL A 71 0.47 1.99 3.52
CA VAL A 71 0.53 2.29 4.95
C VAL A 71 1.91 2.84 5.28
N ILE A 72 1.96 4.03 5.87
CA ILE A 72 3.21 4.66 6.26
C ILE A 72 3.29 4.72 7.79
N PHE A 73 4.42 4.27 8.33
CA PHE A 73 4.74 4.31 9.75
C PHE A 73 5.98 5.15 9.98
N ASP A 74 5.80 6.28 10.66
CA ASP A 74 6.92 7.09 11.14
C ASP A 74 7.46 6.53 12.46
N ASP A 75 8.74 6.13 12.47
CA ASP A 75 9.42 5.54 13.63
C ASP A 75 10.03 6.65 14.51
N ALA A 76 9.18 7.56 14.97
CA ALA A 76 9.52 8.69 15.84
C ALA A 76 10.60 9.61 15.26
N SER A 77 10.39 10.08 14.03
CA SER A 77 11.30 11.04 13.39
C SER A 77 11.45 12.32 14.22
N THR A 78 12.64 12.91 14.14
CA THR A 78 13.00 14.16 14.80
C THR A 78 13.07 15.34 13.83
N ASP A 79 12.87 15.08 12.54
CA ASP A 79 12.88 16.05 11.46
C ASP A 79 11.45 16.33 10.95
N SER A 80 11.33 16.89 9.74
CA SER A 80 10.02 17.25 9.17
C SER A 80 9.27 16.07 8.52
N THR A 81 9.68 14.83 8.73
CA THR A 81 9.06 13.63 8.11
C THR A 81 7.56 13.56 8.35
N ALA A 82 7.11 13.84 9.57
CA ALA A 82 5.69 13.82 9.94
C ALA A 82 4.84 14.87 9.19
N ALA A 83 5.45 15.92 8.63
CA ALA A 83 4.75 16.91 7.81
C ALA A 83 4.53 16.46 6.35
N ILE A 84 5.17 15.35 5.94
CA ILE A 84 5.08 14.80 4.57
C ILE A 84 4.01 13.70 4.47
N VAL A 85 3.72 13.00 5.58
CA VAL A 85 2.80 11.84 5.63
C VAL A 85 1.38 12.20 6.03
#